data_AF-A0A5B2Z5V2-F1
#
_entry.id   AF-A0A5B2Z5V2-F1
#
_cell.length_a   1.000
_cell.length_b   1.000
_cell.length_c   1.000
_cell.angle_alpha   90.00
_cell.angle_beta   90.00
_cell.angle_gamma   90.00
#
_symmetry.space_group_name_H-M   'P 1'
#
loop_
_entity.id
_entity.type
_entity.pdbx_description
1 polymer ?
#
loop_
_entity_poly.entity_id
_entity_poly.type
_entity_poly.pdbx_seq_one_letter_code
_entity_poly.pdbx_strand_id
1 'polypeptide(L)' 'MEIDISINVLPIKGRANKEIIKKLSKYFNVKSSNIEIIHGKFSITKSVKIQNEL' A
#
# COMPACT_ATOMS: atom_id res chain seq x y z
N MET A 1 -1.98 12.59 -6.48
CA MET A 1 -3.09 12.42 -5.51
C MET A 1 -2.49 12.00 -4.20
N GLU A 2 -2.96 12.58 -3.11
CA GLU A 2 -2.58 12.17 -1.75
C GLU A 2 -3.83 11.65 -1.04
N ILE A 3 -3.65 10.59 -0.25
CA ILE A 3 -4.72 9.95 0.52
C ILE A 3 -4.20 9.61 1.91
N ASP A 4 -5.01 9.89 2.93
CA ASP A 4 -4.72 9.47 4.30
C ASP A 4 -5.31 8.08 4.54
N ILE A 5 -4.47 7.17 5.05
CA ILE A 5 -4.86 5.79 5.33
C ILE A 5 -4.45 5.43 6.75
N SER A 6 -5.46 5.22 7.60
CA SER A 6 -5.23 4.67 8.93
C SER A 6 -5.09 3.15 8.87
N ILE A 7 -4.02 2.62 9.46
CA ILE A 7 -3.79 1.18 9.65
C ILE A 7 -3.63 0.88 11.13
N ASN A 8 -4.23 -0.21 11.60
CA ASN A 8 -4.13 -0.64 12.99
C ASN A 8 -3.08 -1.76 13.13
N VAL A 9 -1.86 -1.49 12.66
CA VAL A 9 -0.73 -2.42 12.77
C VAL A 9 0.56 -1.66 13.06
N LEU A 10 1.43 -2.29 13.85
CA LEU A 10 2.75 -1.75 14.12
C LEU A 10 3.64 -1.83 12.86
N PRO A 11 4.50 -0.83 12.58
CA PRO A 11 5.41 -0.80 11.44
C PRO A 11 6.63 -1.72 11.62
N ILE A 12 6.40 -2.96 12.06
CA ILE A 12 7.44 -3.94 12.36
C ILE A 12 7.63 -4.87 11.16
N LYS A 13 8.87 -5.05 10.70
CA LYS A 13 9.25 -6.05 9.66
C LYS A 13 8.33 -6.02 8.42
N GLY A 14 7.92 -4.85 7.98
CA GLY A 14 7.08 -4.67 6.78
C GLY A 14 5.59 -5.04 6.94
N ARG A 15 5.10 -5.30 8.17
CA ARG A 15 3.67 -5.56 8.43
C ARG A 15 2.78 -4.41 7.96
N ALA A 16 3.16 -3.17 8.27
CA ALA A 16 2.45 -1.98 7.79
C ALA A 16 2.38 -1.93 6.26
N ASN A 17 3.48 -2.22 5.57
CA ASN A 17 3.52 -2.23 4.11
C ASN A 17 2.55 -3.26 3.52
N LYS A 18 2.50 -4.46 4.10
CA LYS A 18 1.57 -5.52 3.69
C LYS A 18 0.11 -5.13 3.90
N GLU A 19 -0.22 -4.54 5.04
CA GLU A 19 -1.60 -4.09 5.32
C GLU A 19 -2.02 -2.92 4.42
N ILE A 20 -1.12 -1.99 4.10
CA ILE A 20 -1.39 -0.91 3.12
C ILE A 20 -1.73 -1.52 1.77
N ILE A 21 -0.88 -2.42 1.25
CA ILE A 21 -1.11 -3.09 -0.04
C ILE A 21 -2.46 -3.82 -0.05
N LYS A 22 -2.78 -4.56 1.02
CA LYS A 22 -4.05 -5.28 1.16
C LYS A 22 -5.26 -4.35 1.17
N LYS A 23 -5.16 -3.22 1.87
CA LYS A 23 -6.25 -2.23 1.96
C LYS A 23 -6.47 -1.54 0.61
N LEU A 24 -5.39 -1.17 -0.08
CA LEU A 24 -5.43 -0.60 -1.43
C LEU A 24 -5.98 -1.58 -2.46
N SER A 25 -5.57 -2.86 -2.39
CA SER A 25 -6.09 -3.93 -3.25
C SER A 25 -7.61 -4.04 -3.17
N LYS A 26 -8.16 -4.02 -1.95
CA LYS A 26 -9.61 -4.04 -1.73
C LYS A 26 -10.31 -2.77 -2.21
N TYR A 27 -9.73 -1.60 -1.93
CA TYR A 27 -10.34 -0.32 -2.28
C TYR A 27 -10.42 -0.11 -3.80
N PHE A 28 -9.36 -0.45 -4.53
CA PHE A 28 -9.30 -0.31 -5.99
C PHE A 28 -9.75 -1.55 -6.76
N ASN A 29 -10.12 -2.63 -6.06
CA ASN A 29 -10.49 -3.92 -6.66
C ASN A 29 -9.45 -4.47 -7.63
N VAL A 30 -8.17 -4.40 -7.26
CA VAL A 30 -7.03 -4.90 -8.05
C VAL A 30 -6.26 -5.95 -7.26
N LYS A 31 -5.56 -6.85 -7.96
CA LYS A 31 -4.71 -7.86 -7.31
C LYS A 31 -3.57 -7.19 -6.54
N SER A 32 -3.24 -7.71 -5.35
CA SER A 32 -2.11 -7.22 -4.55
C SER A 32 -0.77 -7.26 -5.29
N SER A 33 -0.61 -8.19 -6.25
CA SER A 33 0.57 -8.27 -7.12
C SER A 33 0.77 -7.04 -8.00
N ASN A 34 -0.31 -6.29 -8.25
CA ASN A 34 -0.28 -5.12 -9.12
C ASN A 34 -0.09 -3.82 -8.32
N ILE A 35 0.12 -3.92 -7.01
CA ILE A 35 0.35 -2.79 -6.12
C ILE A 35 1.77 -2.90 -5.57
N GLU A 36 2.56 -1.86 -5.81
CA GLU A 36 3.95 -1.79 -5.38
C GLU A 36 4.24 -0.49 -4.64
N ILE A 37 4.87 -0.59 -3.47
CA ILE A 37 5.44 0.58 -2.78
C ILE A 37 6.80 0.89 -3.44
N ILE A 38 6.80 1.89 -4.32
CA ILE A 38 7.99 2.34 -5.06
C ILE A 38 8.95 3.14 -4.17
N HIS A 39 8.42 3.92 -3.23
CA HIS A 39 9.22 4.73 -2.29
C HIS A 39 8.60 4.79 -0.90
N GLY A 40 9.42 5.06 0.11
CA GLY A 40 8.96 5.25 1.49
C GLY A 40 8.71 3.96 2.27
N LYS A 41 9.35 2.83 1.91
CA LYS A 41 9.18 1.54 2.61
C LYS A 41 9.38 1.60 4.15
N PHE A 42 10.17 2.56 4.62
CA PHE A 42 10.44 2.84 6.04
C PHE A 42 9.87 4.18 6.52
N SER A 43 9.30 4.99 5.63
CA SER A 43 8.72 6.30 5.97
C SER A 43 7.23 6.14 6.25
N ILE A 44 6.60 7.12 6.90
CA ILE A 44 5.13 7.17 7.06
C ILE A 44 4.49 7.42 5.69
N THR A 45 4.93 8.48 5.01
CA THR A 45 4.52 8.84 3.64
C THR A 45 5.13 7.87 2.63
N LYS A 46 4.30 7.37 1.72
CA LYS A 46 4.69 6.35 0.72
C LYS A 46 4.18 6.72 -0.65
N SER A 47 5.01 6.46 -1.65
CA SER A 47 4.59 6.49 -3.04
C SER A 47 4.27 5.06 -3.45
N VAL A 48 3.06 4.85 -3.96
CA VAL A 48 2.55 3.53 -4.35
C VAL A 48 2.16 3.57 -5.82
N LYS A 49 2.62 2.58 -6.58
CA LYS A 49 2.23 2.34 -7.96
C LYS A 49 1.13 1.29 -7.97
N ILE A 50 0.05 1.56 -8.69
CA ILE A 50 -1.06 0.63 -8.90
C ILE A 50 -1.20 0.42 -10.41
N GLN A 51 -1.07 -0.81 -10.86
CA GLN A 51 -1.24 -1.20 -12.26
C GLN A 51 -2.60 -1.88 -12.42
N ASN A 52 -3.36 -1.44 -13.42
CA ASN A 52 -4.53 -2.18 -13.86
C ASN A 52 -4.13 -2.97 -15.11
N GLU A 53 -4.33 -4.28 -15.10
CA GLU A 53 -4.30 -5.06 -16.33
C GLU A 53 -5.68 -4.88 -16.95
N LEU A 54 -5.78 -3.97 -17.92
CA LEU A 54 -6.91 -3.90 -18.85
C LEU A 54 -6.77 -5.01 -19.88
#